data_AF-Q8DRP4-F1
#
_entry.id   AF-Q8DRP4-F1
#
_cell.length_a   1.000
_cell.length_b   1.000
_cell.length_c   1.000
_cell.angle_alpha   90.00
_cell.angle_beta   90.00
_cell.angle_gamma   90.00
#
_symmetry.space_group_name_H-M   'P 1'
#
loop_
_entity.id
_entity.type
_entity.pdbx_description
1 polymer ?
#
loop_
_entity_poly.entity_id
_entity_poly.type
_entity_poly.pdbx_seq_one_letter_code
_entity_poly.pdbx_strand_id
1 'polypeptide(L)' 'MELAETSIVKKNHQIPCIINQKIAQKLIEKTSMTDIDHQLSISTSTVIRKINNFHFEHDFSRLPEIMS' A
#
# COMPACT_ATOMS: atom_id res chain seq x y z
N MET A 1 -22.16 15.41 -20.61
CA MET A 1 -21.97 16.29 -19.44
C MET A 1 -20.82 15.69 -18.66
N GLU A 2 -19.63 16.25 -18.82
CA GLU A 2 -18.38 15.74 -18.23
C GLU A 2 -18.40 16.09 -16.74
N LEU A 3 -18.89 15.17 -15.91
CA LEU A 3 -18.82 15.33 -14.47
C LEU A 3 -17.35 15.31 -14.09
N ALA A 4 -16.86 16.44 -13.59
CA ALA A 4 -15.53 16.64 -13.05
C ALA A 4 -15.33 15.84 -11.75
N GLU A 5 -15.44 14.51 -11.83
CA GLU A 5 -15.10 13.55 -10.77
C GLU A 5 -13.60 13.56 -10.41
N THR A 6 -12.83 14.43 -11.06
CA THR A 6 -11.38 14.36 -11.15
C THR A 6 -10.64 14.70 -9.87
N SER A 7 -11.26 15.38 -8.88
CA SER A 7 -10.56 15.74 -7.64
C SER A 7 -10.88 14.82 -6.46
N ILE A 8 -12.17 14.55 -6.19
CA ILE A 8 -12.58 13.78 -5.00
C ILE A 8 -12.18 12.31 -5.14
N VAL A 9 -12.38 11.70 -6.31
CA VAL A 9 -11.99 10.29 -6.54
C VAL A 9 -10.48 10.12 -6.40
N LYS A 10 -9.68 11.09 -6.90
CA LYS A 10 -8.22 11.06 -6.73
C LYS A 10 -7.79 11.16 -5.27
N LYS A 11 -8.38 12.06 -4.48
CA LYS A 11 -8.11 12.16 -3.03
C LYS A 11 -8.50 10.89 -2.29
N ASN A 12 -9.66 10.34 -2.60
CA ASN A 12 -10.16 9.10 -2.00
C ASN A 12 -9.31 7.89 -2.35
N HIS A 13 -8.65 7.86 -3.51
CA HIS A 13 -7.69 6.81 -3.88
C HIS A 13 -6.31 6.99 -3.21
N GLN A 14 -5.87 8.24 -3.04
CA GLN A 14 -4.61 8.56 -2.35
C GLN A 14 -4.61 8.12 -0.89
N ILE A 15 -5.73 8.23 -0.18
CA ILE A 15 -5.85 7.81 1.23
C ILE A 15 -5.53 6.29 1.39
N PRO A 16 -6.19 5.36 0.67
CA PRO A 16 -5.82 3.95 0.65
C PRO A 16 -4.37 3.70 0.24
N CYS A 17 -3.86 4.43 -0.76
CA CYS A 17 -2.48 4.27 -1.23
C CYS A 17 -1.46 4.58 -0.12
N ILE A 18 -1.61 5.72 0.56
CA ILE A 18 -0.73 6.10 1.69
C ILE A 18 -0.80 5.06 2.81
N ILE A 19 -2.00 4.57 3.14
CA ILE A 19 -2.14 3.54 4.17
C ILE A 19 -1.51 2.22 3.70
N ASN A 20 -1.64 1.83 2.44
CA ASN A 20 -0.98 0.63 1.89
C ASN A 20 0.54 0.76 2.01
N GLN A 21 1.11 1.91 1.65
CA GLN A 21 2.55 2.15 1.79
C GLN A 21 3.02 2.06 3.25
N LYS A 22 2.26 2.65 4.20
CA LYS A 22 2.57 2.54 5.64
C LYS A 22 2.51 1.11 6.16
N ILE A 23 1.53 0.31 5.72
CA ILE A 23 1.45 -1.10 6.08
C ILE A 23 2.64 -1.88 5.52
N ALA A 24 2.96 -1.69 4.24
CA ALA A 24 4.09 -2.36 3.60
C ALA A 24 5.42 -2.03 4.31
N GLN A 25 5.64 -0.76 4.64
CA GLN A 25 6.80 -0.31 5.41
C GLN A 25 6.88 -1.04 6.77
N LYS A 26 5.79 -1.05 7.54
CA LYS A 26 5.77 -1.70 8.86
C LYS A 26 5.95 -3.21 8.79
N LEU A 27 5.44 -3.86 7.74
CA LEU A 27 5.65 -5.28 7.49
C LEU A 27 7.13 -5.58 7.17
N ILE A 28 7.81 -4.72 6.41
CA ILE A 28 9.26 -4.83 6.16
C ILE A 28 10.05 -4.67 7.48
N GLU A 29 9.62 -3.76 8.36
CA GLU A 29 10.16 -3.58 9.72
C GLU A 29 9.84 -4.75 10.67
N LYS A 30 9.16 -5.81 10.19
CA LYS A 30 8.72 -6.99 10.96
C LYS A 30 7.76 -6.66 12.10
N THR A 31 7.00 -5.57 11.97
CA THR A 31 5.95 -5.20 12.92
C THR A 31 4.79 -6.19 12.80
N SER A 32 4.23 -6.63 13.94
CA SER A 32 3.09 -7.56 13.94
C SER A 32 1.83 -6.92 13.36
N MET A 33 0.94 -7.71 12.74
CA MET A 33 -0.32 -7.19 12.16
C MET A 33 -1.21 -6.49 13.19
N THR A 34 -1.22 -6.97 14.43
CA THR A 34 -1.96 -6.37 15.55
C THR A 34 -1.39 -5.02 15.93
N ASP A 35 -0.06 -4.91 16.01
CA ASP A 35 0.60 -3.63 16.30
C ASP A 35 0.42 -2.63 15.14
N ILE A 36 0.40 -3.10 13.89
CA ILE A 36 0.04 -2.26 12.74
C ILE A 36 -1.39 -1.74 12.84
N ASP A 37 -2.36 -2.58 13.20
CA ASP A 37 -3.75 -2.19 13.44
C ASP A 37 -3.83 -1.06 14.48
N HIS A 38 -3.21 -1.26 15.64
CA HIS A 38 -3.17 -0.26 16.70
C HIS A 38 -2.51 1.05 16.26
N GLN A 39 -1.33 1.00 15.62
CA GLN A 39 -0.58 2.18 15.23
C GLN A 39 -1.22 2.98 14.09
N LEU A 40 -1.88 2.30 13.14
CA LEU A 40 -2.56 2.96 12.03
C LEU A 40 -4.04 3.24 12.33
N SER A 41 -4.55 2.80 13.49
CA SER A 41 -5.96 2.88 13.87
C SER A 41 -6.88 2.27 12.80
N ILE A 42 -6.48 1.12 12.23
CA ILE A 42 -7.22 0.40 11.19
C ILE A 42 -7.46 -1.03 11.63
N SER A 43 -8.68 -1.53 11.50
CA SER A 43 -8.99 -2.90 11.92
C SER A 43 -8.04 -3.94 11.29
N THR A 44 -7.72 -4.99 12.04
CA THR A 44 -6.88 -6.11 11.58
C THR A 44 -7.40 -6.68 10.25
N SER A 45 -8.73 -6.72 10.06
CA SER A 45 -9.34 -7.14 8.78
C SER A 45 -8.98 -6.25 7.60
N THR A 46 -8.82 -4.95 7.81
CA THR A 46 -8.35 -4.00 6.79
C THR A 46 -6.89 -4.25 6.46
N VAL A 47 -6.06 -4.53 7.47
CA VAL A 47 -4.66 -4.95 7.28
C VAL A 47 -4.60 -6.21 6.41
N ILE A 48 -5.38 -7.25 6.77
CA ILE A 48 -5.46 -8.52 6.02
C ILE A 48 -5.89 -8.30 4.57
N ARG A 49 -6.96 -7.53 4.33
CA ARG A 49 -7.46 -7.25 2.97
C ARG A 49 -6.41 -6.52 2.12
N LYS A 50 -5.71 -5.55 2.71
CA LYS A 50 -4.63 -4.83 2.03
C LYS A 50 -3.45 -5.75 1.72
N ILE A 51 -3.13 -6.68 2.61
CA ILE A 51 -2.10 -7.71 2.36
C ILE A 51 -2.48 -8.60 1.18
N ASN A 52 -3.70 -9.12 1.16
CA ASN A 52 -4.19 -9.93 0.03
C ASN A 52 -4.25 -9.16 -1.30
N ASN A 53 -4.42 -7.84 -1.24
CA ASN A 53 -4.42 -6.96 -2.40
C ASN A 53 -3.01 -6.47 -2.79
N PHE A 54 -1.95 -6.73 -2.01
CA PHE A 54 -0.60 -6.38 -2.43
C PHE A 54 -0.22 -7.28 -3.60
N HIS A 55 -0.06 -6.67 -4.76
CA HIS A 55 0.66 -7.27 -5.87
C HIS A 55 2.07 -6.69 -5.88
N PHE A 56 3.08 -7.55 -5.78
CA PHE A 56 4.47 -7.16 -5.95
C PHE A 56 4.78 -7.09 -7.44
N GLU A 57 4.67 -5.89 -8.01
CA GLU A 57 5.28 -5.62 -9.31
C GLU A 57 6.80 -5.56 -9.11
N HIS A 58 7.51 -6.54 -9.68
CA HIS A 58 8.96 -6.55 -9.66
C HIS A 58 9.45 -5.66 -10.80
N ASP A 59 9.96 -4.48 -10.48
CA ASP A 59 10.63 -3.64 -11.45
C ASP A 59 12.06 -4.12 -11.69
N PHE A 60 12.21 -5.11 -12.57
CA PHE A 60 13.52 -5.63 -12.98
C PHE A 60 14.35 -4.63 -13.78
N SER A 61 13.77 -3.51 -14.26
CA SER A 61 14.54 -2.48 -14.97
C SER A 61 15.58 -1.80 -14.08
N ARG A 62 15.43 -1.92 -12.75
CA ARG A 62 16.36 -1.39 -11.75
C ARG A 62 17.41 -2.39 -11.29
N LEU A 63 17.32 -3.66 -11.71
CA LEU A 63 18.40 -4.59 -11.42
C LEU A 63 19.62 -4.14 -12.23
N PRO A 64 20.80 -3.96 -11.61
CA PRO A 64 22.01 -3.81 -12.39
C PRO A 64 22.15 -5.08 -13.23
N GLU A 65 22.13 -4.92 -14.55
CA GLU A 65 22.55 -5.98 -15.45
C GLU A 65 24.00 -6.32 -15.07
N ILE A 66 24.18 -7.42 -14.34
CA ILE A 66 25.52 -7.94 -14.10
C ILE A 66 25.98 -8.44 -15.47
N MET A 67 26.65 -7.57 -16.22
CA MET A 67 27.27 -7.95 -17.48
C MET A 67 28.18 -9.13 -17.20
N SER A 68 27.87 -10.29 -17.79
CA SER A 68 28.86 -11.33 -18.01
C SER A 68 29.59 -11.08 -19.31
#